data_AF-A0A0D2ZWD4-F1
#
_entry.id   AF-A0A0D2ZWD4-F1
#
_cell.length_a   1.000
_cell.length_b   1.000
_cell.length_c   1.000
_cell.angle_alpha   90.00
_cell.angle_beta   90.00
_cell.angle_gamma   90.00
#
_symmetry.space_group_name_H-M   'P 1'
#
loop_
_entity.id
_entity.type
_entity.pdbx_description
1 polymer ?
#
loop_
_entity_poly.entity_id
_entity_poly.type
_entity_poly.pdbx_seq_one_letter_code
_entity_poly.pdbx_strand_id
1 'polypeptide(L)'
;MGEEKSVNNYDIVYIGDSSNSNDDHSISDPTIYFRNISLSYFAAEPFEMITKHNRFKELCLENDNPEAHYIEGILQYFVHKEKRKGLYHLRQASIGEYRNGTYLYGFLFLALEHYPK
;
A
#
# COMPACT_ATOMS: atom_id res chain seq x y z
N MET A 1 32.56 -24.46 15.90
CA MET A 1 31.13 -24.35 16.22
C MET A 1 30.81 -22.88 16.28
N GLY A 2 30.16 -22.21 15.34
CA GLY A 2 29.52 -22.55 14.08
C GLY A 2 28.85 -21.25 13.67
N GLU A 3 29.55 -20.40 12.91
CA GLU A 3 28.97 -19.18 12.36
C GLU A 3 28.22 -19.56 11.08
N GLU A 4 26.89 -19.57 11.17
CA GLU A 4 26.03 -19.74 10.01
C GLU A 4 26.09 -18.48 9.14
N LYS A 5 26.54 -18.72 7.91
CA LYS A 5 26.70 -17.75 6.84
C LYS A 5 25.33 -17.20 6.46
N SER A 6 25.12 -15.91 6.67
CA SER A 6 24.00 -15.16 6.08
C SER A 6 24.17 -15.14 4.55
N VAL A 7 23.32 -15.93 3.88
CA VAL A 7 23.16 -15.98 2.42
C VAL A 7 22.48 -14.70 1.96
N ASN A 8 23.24 -13.73 1.48
CA ASN A 8 22.75 -12.63 0.64
C ASN A 8 23.87 -12.24 -0.34
N ASN A 9 24.11 -13.09 -1.34
CA ASN A 9 24.93 -12.75 -2.49
C ASN A 9 23.99 -12.12 -3.53
N TYR A 10 23.90 -10.79 -3.55
CA TYR A 10 23.35 -10.09 -4.71
C TYR A 10 24.45 -10.04 -5.76
N ASP A 11 24.27 -10.80 -6.84
CA ASP A 11 25.13 -10.78 -8.00
C ASP A 11 25.16 -9.37 -8.60
N ILE A 12 26.28 -8.68 -8.43
CA ILE A 12 26.58 -7.43 -9.12
C ILE A 12 26.89 -7.80 -10.57
N VAL A 13 25.87 -7.76 -11.42
CA VAL A 13 26.07 -7.89 -12.87
C VAL A 13 26.55 -6.53 -13.40
N TYR A 14 27.86 -6.43 -13.62
CA TYR A 14 28.46 -5.41 -14.47
C TYR A 14 27.99 -5.66 -15.92
N ILE A 15 27.22 -4.75 -16.52
CA ILE A 15 26.97 -4.72 -17.96
C ILE A 15 27.58 -3.42 -18.51
N GLY A 16 28.58 -3.59 -19.37
CA GLY A 16 29.42 -2.54 -19.91
C GLY A 16 28.77 -1.66 -20.97
N ASP A 17 29.45 -0.54 -21.20
CA ASP A 17 29.15 0.52 -22.16
C ASP A 17 28.87 0.02 -23.58
N SER A 18 27.81 0.53 -24.20
CA SER A 18 27.91 1.26 -25.47
C SER A 18 26.55 1.85 -25.88
N SER A 19 26.58 3.16 -26.14
CA SER A 19 25.76 3.92 -27.09
C SER A 19 24.29 4.23 -26.75
N ASN A 20 24.13 5.39 -26.12
CA ASN A 20 23.17 6.47 -26.43
C ASN A 20 21.67 6.14 -26.32
N SER A 21 21.12 6.29 -25.13
CA SER A 21 19.72 6.64 -24.93
C SER A 21 19.62 7.51 -23.68
N ASN A 22 19.69 8.82 -23.89
CA ASN A 22 19.28 9.92 -23.02
C ASN A 22 19.18 9.58 -21.53
N ASP A 23 20.18 10.06 -20.80
CA ASP A 23 20.09 10.30 -19.37
C ASP A 23 18.75 10.98 -19.03
N ASP A 24 17.87 10.24 -18.39
CA ASP A 24 17.06 10.80 -17.32
C ASP A 24 17.05 9.75 -16.21
N HIS A 25 18.10 9.78 -15.40
CA HIS A 25 18.02 9.31 -14.04
C HIS A 25 16.92 10.14 -13.38
N SER A 26 15.66 9.70 -13.52
CA SER A 26 14.58 10.13 -12.66
C SER A 26 14.98 9.71 -11.26
N ILE A 27 15.68 10.59 -10.56
CA ILE A 27 15.84 10.55 -9.13
C ILE A 27 14.40 10.57 -8.63
N SER A 28 13.97 9.35 -8.33
CA SER A 28 12.61 8.92 -8.05
C SER A 28 12.05 9.81 -6.96
N ASP A 29 11.12 10.69 -7.33
CA ASP A 29 10.37 11.48 -6.35
C ASP A 29 9.78 10.48 -5.33
N PRO A 30 10.19 10.54 -4.05
CA PRO A 30 9.69 9.63 -3.03
C PRO A 30 8.16 9.62 -2.98
N THR A 31 7.51 10.72 -3.35
CA THR A 31 6.05 10.80 -3.41
C THR A 31 5.46 9.87 -4.47
N ILE A 32 6.04 9.86 -5.68
CA ILE A 32 5.65 8.97 -6.78
C ILE A 32 5.91 7.51 -6.40
N TYR A 33 7.01 7.24 -5.71
CA TYR A 33 7.33 5.88 -5.24
C TYR A 33 6.28 5.36 -4.26
N PHE A 34 5.99 6.08 -3.18
CA PHE A 34 5.04 5.62 -2.16
C PHE A 34 3.60 5.58 -2.67
N ARG A 35 3.25 6.45 -3.63
CA ARG A 35 1.94 6.41 -4.29
C ARG A 35 1.73 5.15 -5.12
N ASN A 36 2.78 4.65 -5.78
CA ASN A 36 2.65 3.59 -6.81
C ASN A 36 3.19 2.21 -6.39
N ILE A 37 3.88 2.10 -5.25
CA ILE A 37 4.32 0.80 -4.76
C ILE A 37 3.11 -0.10 -4.45
N SER A 38 3.17 -1.36 -4.90
CA SER A 38 2.13 -2.35 -4.58
C SER A 38 2.28 -2.80 -3.13
N LEU A 39 1.14 -2.90 -2.45
CA LEU A 39 0.97 -3.43 -1.10
C LEU A 39 0.13 -4.71 -1.12
N SER A 40 0.07 -5.41 -2.27
CA SER A 40 -0.85 -6.53 -2.49
C SER A 40 -0.75 -7.64 -1.44
N TYR A 41 0.46 -7.95 -0.97
CA TYR A 41 0.68 -8.85 0.17
C TYR A 41 -0.06 -8.38 1.43
N PHE A 42 0.08 -7.11 1.80
CA PHE A 42 -0.58 -6.54 2.97
C PHE A 42 -2.07 -6.31 2.75
N ALA A 43 -2.53 -6.12 1.51
CA ALA A 43 -3.95 -6.07 1.20
C ALA A 43 -4.62 -7.44 1.42
N ALA A 44 -3.89 -8.54 1.20
CA ALA A 44 -4.32 -9.89 1.54
C ALA A 44 -4.21 -10.17 3.06
N GLU A 45 -3.15 -9.66 3.71
CA GLU A 45 -2.89 -9.84 5.14
C GLU A 45 -2.76 -8.50 5.92
N PRO A 46 -3.86 -7.75 6.14
CA PRO A 46 -3.82 -6.40 6.71
C PRO A 46 -3.20 -6.31 8.11
N PHE A 47 -3.30 -7.38 8.90
CA PHE A 47 -2.76 -7.43 10.26
C PHE A 47 -1.24 -7.34 10.30
N GLU A 48 -0.54 -7.84 9.28
CA GLU A 48 0.93 -7.74 9.18
C GLU A 48 1.38 -6.27 9.11
N MET A 49 0.51 -5.37 8.61
CA MET A 49 0.80 -3.95 8.52
C MET A 49 0.77 -3.22 9.88
N ILE A 50 0.20 -3.82 10.92
CA ILE A 50 0.09 -3.20 12.27
C ILE A 50 1.45 -3.19 12.99
N THR A 51 2.30 -4.19 12.76
CA THR A 51 3.44 -4.47 13.64
C THR A 51 4.71 -3.70 13.23
N LYS A 52 5.37 -4.14 12.16
CA LYS A 52 6.71 -3.65 11.76
C LYS A 52 6.67 -2.65 10.60
N HIS A 53 5.53 -2.53 9.93
CA HIS A 53 5.40 -1.79 8.68
C HIS A 53 4.56 -0.51 8.81
N ASN A 54 4.23 -0.07 10.04
CA ASN A 54 3.38 1.09 10.24
C ASN A 54 3.96 2.37 9.61
N ARG A 55 5.26 2.62 9.75
CA ARG A 55 5.91 3.79 9.13
C ARG A 55 5.85 3.77 7.61
N PHE A 56 6.03 2.58 7.02
CA PHE A 56 5.94 2.41 5.57
C PHE A 56 4.50 2.64 5.07
N LYS A 57 3.50 2.12 5.78
CA LYS A 57 2.08 2.41 5.50
C LYS A 57 1.77 3.90 5.62
N GLU A 58 2.26 4.59 6.65
CA GLU A 58 2.08 6.04 6.82
C GLU A 58 2.58 6.81 5.60
N LEU A 59 3.79 6.50 5.12
CA LEU A 59 4.32 7.13 3.90
C LEU A 59 3.45 6.85 2.68
N CYS A 60 2.90 5.64 2.53
CA CYS A 60 1.98 5.33 1.45
C CYS A 60 0.64 6.09 1.58
N LEU A 61 0.11 6.25 2.80
CA LEU A 61 -1.10 7.02 3.07
C LEU A 61 -0.91 8.53 2.82
N GLU A 62 0.23 9.08 3.22
CA GLU A 62 0.59 10.49 2.96
C GLU A 62 0.70 10.81 1.46
N ASN A 63 0.88 9.78 0.63
CA ASN A 63 1.02 9.89 -0.82
C ASN A 63 -0.19 9.28 -1.59
N ASP A 64 -1.35 9.18 -0.92
CA ASP A 64 -2.62 8.74 -1.51
C ASP A 64 -2.56 7.37 -2.23
N ASN A 65 -1.75 6.44 -1.71
CA ASN A 65 -1.72 5.07 -2.22
C ASN A 65 -3.05 4.37 -1.93
N PRO A 66 -3.78 3.90 -2.95
CA PRO A 66 -5.13 3.38 -2.76
C PRO A 66 -5.16 2.02 -2.05
N GLU A 67 -4.11 1.20 -2.19
CA GLU A 67 -3.97 -0.05 -1.43
C GLU A 67 -3.71 0.24 0.06
N ALA A 68 -2.93 1.28 0.37
CA ALA A 68 -2.67 1.69 1.75
C ALA A 68 -3.96 2.18 2.43
N HIS A 69 -4.77 2.95 1.72
CA HIS A 69 -6.10 3.35 2.16
C HIS A 69 -7.02 2.14 2.38
N TYR A 70 -6.98 1.13 1.51
CA TYR A 70 -7.76 -0.08 1.72
C TYR A 70 -7.36 -0.82 3.00
N ILE A 71 -6.06 -1.02 3.21
CA ILE A 71 -5.51 -1.69 4.40
C ILE A 71 -5.90 -0.93 5.67
N GLU A 72 -5.65 0.38 5.72
CA GLU A 72 -6.02 1.21 6.86
C GLU A 72 -7.54 1.23 7.09
N GLY A 73 -8.33 1.21 6.01
CA GLY A 73 -9.78 1.08 6.05
C GLY A 73 -10.24 -0.18 6.76
N ILE A 74 -9.67 -1.34 6.42
CA ILE A 74 -9.96 -2.62 7.08
C ILE A 74 -9.57 -2.57 8.56
N LEU A 75 -8.35 -2.12 8.85
CA LEU A 75 -7.83 -2.07 10.21
C LEU A 75 -8.70 -1.17 11.10
N GLN A 76 -9.03 0.04 10.65
CA GLN A 76 -9.86 0.95 11.42
C GLN A 76 -11.29 0.42 11.59
N TYR A 77 -11.90 -0.10 10.52
CA TYR A 77 -13.29 -0.55 10.57
C TYR A 77 -13.48 -1.83 11.40
N PHE A 78 -12.67 -2.85 11.13
CA PHE A 78 -12.87 -4.20 11.68
C PHE A 78 -12.03 -4.48 12.93
N VAL A 79 -10.82 -3.91 13.04
CA VAL A 79 -9.91 -4.18 14.17
C VAL A 79 -10.13 -3.16 15.27
N HIS A 80 -9.94 -1.87 14.97
CA HIS A 80 -10.04 -0.80 15.97
C HIS A 80 -11.48 -0.36 16.26
N LYS A 81 -12.47 -0.80 15.45
CA LYS A 81 -13.89 -0.45 15.56
C LYS A 81 -14.20 1.04 15.36
N GLU A 82 -13.27 1.78 14.76
CA GLU A 82 -13.39 3.19 14.37
C GLU A 82 -14.10 3.30 13.01
N LYS A 83 -15.40 2.98 12.98
CA LYS A 83 -16.19 2.82 11.73
C LYS A 83 -16.08 4.02 10.79
N ARG A 84 -16.19 5.26 11.32
CA ARG A 84 -16.14 6.49 10.50
C ARG A 84 -14.78 6.65 9.81
N LYS A 85 -13.69 6.41 10.55
CA LYS A 85 -12.33 6.47 10.00
C LYS A 85 -12.10 5.35 8.99
N GLY A 86 -12.56 4.14 9.28
CA GLY A 86 -12.52 3.03 8.33
C GLY A 86 -13.23 3.33 7.01
N LEU A 87 -14.46 3.84 7.09
CA LEU A 87 -15.23 4.24 5.90
C LEU A 87 -14.57 5.38 5.12
N TYR A 88 -13.94 6.33 5.80
CA TYR A 88 -13.17 7.38 5.14
C TYR A 88 -12.04 6.80 4.28
N HIS A 89 -11.22 5.91 4.85
CA HIS A 89 -10.12 5.31 4.09
C HIS A 89 -10.62 4.39 2.97
N LEU A 90 -11.67 3.58 3.19
CA LEU A 90 -12.27 2.77 2.13
C LEU A 90 -12.82 3.62 0.97
N ARG A 91 -13.38 4.80 1.26
CA ARG A 91 -13.77 5.76 0.23
C ARG A 91 -12.57 6.23 -0.58
N GLN A 92 -11.45 6.59 0.07
CA GLN A 92 -10.24 7.02 -0.63
C GLN A 92 -9.67 5.90 -1.52
N ALA A 93 -9.65 4.66 -1.03
CA ALA A 93 -9.26 3.51 -1.83
C ALA A 93 -10.15 3.35 -3.08
N SER A 94 -11.46 3.60 -2.94
CA SER A 94 -12.39 3.59 -4.07
C SER A 94 -12.18 4.76 -5.03
N ILE A 95 -11.83 5.96 -4.55
CA ILE A 95 -11.52 7.12 -5.40
C ILE A 95 -10.25 6.85 -6.21
N GLY A 96 -9.25 6.22 -5.61
CA GLY A 96 -8.05 5.75 -6.31
C GLY A 96 -8.25 4.43 -7.08
N GLU A 97 -9.49 4.06 -7.39
CA GLU A 97 -9.87 2.94 -8.26
C GLU A 97 -9.35 1.55 -7.81
N TYR A 98 -9.00 1.38 -6.53
CA TYR A 98 -8.63 0.07 -6.02
C TYR A 98 -9.85 -0.82 -5.84
N ARG A 99 -9.99 -1.80 -6.73
CA ARG A 99 -11.18 -2.65 -6.90
C ARG A 99 -11.72 -3.25 -5.60
N ASN A 100 -10.85 -3.79 -4.75
CA ASN A 100 -11.28 -4.37 -3.46
C ASN A 100 -11.80 -3.28 -2.51
N GLY A 101 -11.18 -2.10 -2.52
CA GLY A 101 -11.67 -0.92 -1.80
C GLY A 101 -13.04 -0.46 -2.28
N THR A 102 -13.24 -0.37 -3.60
CA THR A 102 -14.54 -0.02 -4.20
C THR A 102 -15.64 -1.01 -3.79
N TYR A 103 -15.38 -2.31 -3.90
CA TYR A 103 -16.39 -3.32 -3.53
C TYR A 103 -16.69 -3.32 -2.04
N LEU A 104 -15.67 -3.29 -1.19
CA LEU A 104 -15.87 -3.29 0.26
C LEU A 104 -16.61 -2.02 0.71
N TYR A 105 -16.24 -0.85 0.20
CA TYR A 105 -16.92 0.40 0.48
C TYR A 105 -18.40 0.33 0.07
N GLY A 106 -18.69 -0.13 -1.16
CA GLY A 106 -20.05 -0.29 -1.66
C GLY A 106 -20.87 -1.30 -0.83
N PHE A 107 -20.30 -2.46 -0.49
CA PHE A 107 -20.97 -3.46 0.33
C PHE A 107 -21.31 -2.94 1.74
N LEU A 108 -20.40 -2.20 2.37
CA LEU A 108 -20.69 -1.60 3.67
C LEU A 108 -21.82 -0.56 3.57
N PHE A 109 -21.87 0.24 2.50
CA PHE A 109 -22.99 1.16 2.29
C PHE A 109 -24.34 0.45 2.13
N LEU A 110 -24.37 -0.63 1.34
CA LEU A 110 -25.57 -1.45 1.15
C LEU A 110 -26.01 -2.12 2.46
N ALA A 111 -25.06 -2.66 3.23
CA ALA A 111 -25.36 -3.36 4.48
C ALA A 111 -25.78 -2.44 5.63
N LEU A 112 -25.36 -1.16 5.62
CA LEU A 112 -25.66 -0.20 6.68
C LEU A 112 -26.96 0.58 6.45
N GLU A 113 -27.73 0.30 5.40
CA GLU A 113 -28.97 0.99 5.00
C GLU A 113 -28.87 2.53 4.95
N HIS A 114 -27.66 3.09 4.87
CA HIS A 114 -27.45 4.51 4.65
C HIS A 114 -27.44 4.80 3.15
N TYR A 115 -28.63 4.71 2.54
CA TYR A 115 -28.85 5.40 1.28
C TYR A 115 -28.67 6.90 1.53
N PRO A 116 -27.79 7.60 0.79
CA PRO A 116 -27.88 9.05 0.75
C PRO A 116 -29.29 9.39 0.23
N LYS A 117 -30.07 10.09 1.07
CA LYS A 117 -31.31 10.73 0.64
C LYS A 117 -31.00 11.91 -0.28
#